data_AF-A0A949JC37-F1
#
_entry.id   AF-A0A949JC37-F1
#
_cell.length_a   1.000
_cell.length_b   1.000
_cell.length_c   1.000
_cell.angle_alpha   90.00
_cell.angle_beta   90.00
_cell.angle_gamma   90.00
#
_symmetry.space_group_name_H-M   'P 1'
#
loop_
_entity.id
_entity.type
_entity.pdbx_description
1 polymer ?
#
loop_
_entity_poly.entity_id
_entity_poly.type
_entity_poly.pdbx_seq_one_letter_code
_entity_poly.pdbx_strand_id
1 'polypeptide(L)' 'MKLKITQPDLVQISTPLQLAASTVISGLVCMKIGDMLYGRTGQVLGLMAGLVAGFFGYIAVIIKKEQ' A
#
# COMPACT_ATOMS: atom_id res chain seq x y z
N MET A 1 -31.90 7.99 16.83
CA MET A 1 -30.88 8.81 16.12
C MET A 1 -30.25 7.95 15.04
N LYS A 2 -30.65 8.09 13.78
CA LYS A 2 -30.01 7.40 12.65
C LYS A 2 -28.70 8.13 12.36
N LEU A 3 -27.57 7.54 12.77
CA LEU A 3 -26.23 8.01 12.40
C LEU A 3 -26.11 7.83 10.87
N LYS A 4 -26.44 8.91 10.16
CA LYS A 4 -26.14 9.07 8.74
C LYS A 4 -24.63 9.31 8.68
N ILE A 5 -23.86 8.24 8.78
CA ILE A 5 -22.42 8.25 8.54
C ILE A 5 -22.28 8.69 7.09
N THR A 6 -21.85 9.93 6.93
CA THR A 6 -21.49 10.58 5.69
C THR A 6 -20.56 9.63 4.92
N GLN A 7 -21.07 9.00 3.87
CA GLN A 7 -20.35 8.02 3.05
C GLN A 7 -18.96 8.47 2.54
N PRO A 8 -18.65 9.77 2.27
CA PRO A 8 -17.32 10.14 1.79
C PRO A 8 -16.21 9.97 2.85
N ASP A 9 -16.50 10.11 4.15
CA ASP A 9 -15.49 9.91 5.21
C ASP A 9 -15.07 8.44 5.33
N LEU A 10 -16.02 7.51 5.18
CA LEU A 10 -15.72 6.08 5.22
C LEU A 10 -14.92 5.63 3.98
N VAL A 11 -15.15 6.26 2.83
CA VAL A 11 -14.38 6.02 1.59
C VAL A 11 -12.99 6.65 1.67
N GLN A 12 -12.86 7.79 2.34
CA GLN A 12 -11.58 8.44 2.59
C GLN A 12 -10.72 7.71 3.63
N ILE A 13 -11.31 6.95 4.56
CA ILE A 13 -10.54 6.10 5.48
C ILE A 13 -10.31 4.70 4.89
N SER A 14 -11.25 4.16 4.11
CA SER A 14 -11.08 2.86 3.48
C SER A 14 -9.97 2.87 2.43
N THR A 15 -9.86 3.94 1.63
CA THR A 15 -8.80 4.04 0.62
C THR A 15 -7.37 4.01 1.17
N PRO A 16 -6.95 4.81 2.17
CA PRO A 16 -5.61 4.73 2.76
C PRO A 16 -5.39 3.41 3.48
N LEU A 17 -6.40 2.84 4.13
CA LEU A 17 -6.29 1.53 4.79
C LEU A 17 -6.13 0.38 3.77
N GLN A 18 -6.92 0.41 2.70
CA GLN A 18 -6.88 -0.57 1.62
C GLN A 18 -5.59 -0.42 0.81
N LEU A 19 -5.08 0.80 0.65
CA LEU A 19 -3.78 1.03 0.05
C LEU A 19 -2.66 0.53 0.95
N ALA A 20 -2.66 0.85 2.24
CA ALA A 20 -1.69 0.34 3.20
C ALA A 20 -1.68 -1.20 3.21
N ALA A 21 -2.86 -1.84 3.19
CA ALA A 21 -2.98 -3.28 3.05
C ALA A 21 -2.35 -3.79 1.73
N SER A 22 -2.63 -3.12 0.60
CA SER A 22 -2.06 -3.50 -0.70
C SER A 22 -0.54 -3.31 -0.76
N THR A 23 -0.01 -2.28 -0.11
CA THR A 23 1.42 -1.99 0.02
C THR A 23 2.12 -3.04 0.86
N VAL A 24 1.51 -3.46 1.98
CA VAL A 24 2.04 -4.53 2.83
C VAL A 24 2.05 -5.86 2.07
N ILE A 25 0.97 -6.18 1.36
CA ILE A 25 0.88 -7.40 0.54
C ILE A 25 1.94 -7.37 -0.57
N SER A 26 2.07 -6.25 -1.29
CA SER A 26 3.07 -6.09 -2.35
C SER A 26 4.50 -6.18 -1.79
N GLY A 27 4.77 -5.58 -0.63
CA GLY A 27 6.03 -5.68 0.09
C GLY A 27 6.39 -7.11 0.47
N LEU A 28 5.42 -7.89 0.98
CA LEU A 28 5.61 -9.30 1.32
C LEU A 28 5.85 -10.17 0.07
N VAL A 29 5.17 -9.88 -1.04
CA VAL A 29 5.37 -10.58 -2.32
C VAL A 29 6.76 -10.27 -2.87
N CYS A 30 7.17 -9.01 -2.92
CA CYS A 30 8.51 -8.63 -3.35
C CYS A 30 9.60 -9.19 -2.43
N MET A 31 9.34 -9.28 -1.13
CA MET A 31 10.24 -9.90 -0.16
C MET A 31 10.43 -11.39 -0.45
N LYS A 32 9.37 -12.14 -0.77
CA LYS A 32 9.46 -13.55 -1.19
C LYS A 32 10.18 -13.74 -2.52
N ILE A 33 9.90 -12.88 -3.50
CA ILE A 33 10.56 -12.93 -4.81
C ILE A 33 12.05 -12.60 -4.67
N GLY A 34 12.37 -11.59 -3.86
CA GLY A 34 13.74 -11.20 -3.56
C GLY A 34 14.52 -12.31 -2.85
N ASP A 35 13.88 -13.01 -1.91
CA ASP A 35 14.49 -14.17 -1.24
C ASP A 35 14.77 -15.33 -2.22
N MET A 36 13.86 -15.58 -3.17
CA MET A 36 14.10 -16.59 -4.21
C MET A 36 15.26 -16.23 -5.16
N LEU A 37 15.47 -14.95 -5.46
CA LEU A 37 16.46 -14.51 -6.45
C LEU A 37 17.85 -14.26 -5.85
N TYR A 38 17.93 -13.69 -4.64
CA TYR A 38 19.20 -13.25 -4.04
C TYR A 38 19.32 -13.64 -2.55
N GLY A 39 18.48 -14.56 -2.07
CA GLY A 39 18.46 -14.98 -0.68
C GLY A 39 18.16 -13.83 0.28
N ARG A 40 18.77 -13.87 1.47
CA ARG A 40 18.52 -12.94 2.57
C ARG A 40 18.72 -11.45 2.20
N THR A 41 19.64 -11.15 1.28
CA THR A 41 19.90 -9.78 0.81
C THR A 41 18.80 -9.29 -0.14
N GLY A 42 18.32 -10.18 -1.01
CA GLY A 42 17.18 -9.92 -1.90
C GLY A 42 15.88 -9.74 -1.14
N GLN A 43 15.72 -10.43 -0.03
CA GLN A 43 14.56 -10.28 0.85
C GLN A 43 14.41 -8.84 1.36
N VAL A 44 15.50 -8.22 1.84
CA VAL A 44 15.51 -6.83 2.32
C VAL A 44 15.32 -5.84 1.17
N LEU A 45 15.98 -6.08 0.03
CA LEU A 45 15.82 -5.25 -1.18
C LEU A 45 14.39 -5.30 -1.72
N GLY A 46 13.77 -6.48 -1.75
CA GLY A 46 12.39 -6.67 -2.18
C GLY A 46 11.40 -5.97 -1.25
N LEU A 47 11.61 -6.05 0.07
CA LEU A 47 10.78 -5.31 1.04
C LEU A 47 10.92 -3.79 0.84
N MET A 48 12.14 -3.29 0.68
CA MET A 48 12.40 -1.86 0.45
C MET A 48 11.78 -1.38 -0.86
N ALA A 49 11.92 -2.14 -1.94
CA ALA A 49 11.32 -1.82 -3.23
C ALA A 49 9.79 -1.80 -3.16
N GLY A 50 9.17 -2.78 -2.48
CA GLY A 50 7.72 -2.83 -2.30
C GLY A 50 7.17 -1.69 -1.43
N LEU A 51 7.90 -1.31 -0.37
CA LEU A 51 7.57 -0.15 0.46
C LEU A 51 7.63 1.17 -0.33
N VAL A 52 8.71 1.37 -1.10
CA VAL A 52 8.88 2.56 -1.95
C VAL A 52 7.77 2.62 -3.00
N ALA A 53 7.51 1.51 -3.71
CA ALA A 53 6.47 1.45 -4.72
C ALA A 53 5.07 1.74 -4.14
N GLY A 54 4.75 1.21 -2.96
CA GLY A 54 3.46 1.49 -2.32
C GLY A 54 3.35 2.91 -1.73
N PHE A 55 4.45 3.52 -1.28
CA PHE A 55 4.46 4.93 -0.91
C PHE A 55 4.18 5.85 -2.11
N PHE A 56 4.84 5.60 -3.25
CA PHE A 56 4.55 6.35 -4.48
C PHE A 56 3.14 6.07 -5.02
N GLY A 57 2.65 4.83 -4.90
CA GLY A 57 1.25 4.49 -5.19
C GLY A 57 0.27 5.27 -4.33
N TYR A 58 0.59 5.48 -3.05
CA TYR A 58 -0.20 6.30 -2.13
C TYR A 58 -0.29 7.76 -2.55
N ILE A 59 0.86 8.37 -2.85
CA ILE A 59 0.91 9.75 -3.36
C ILE A 59 0.12 9.87 -4.67
N ALA A 60 0.26 8.93 -5.60
CA ALA A 60 -0.46 8.95 -6.87
C ALA A 60 -1.99 8.86 -6.70
N VAL A 61 -2.46 8.04 -5.75
CA VAL A 61 -3.89 7.92 -5.43
C VAL A 61 -4.44 9.19 -4.78
N ILE A 62 -3.67 9.83 -3.90
CA ILE A 62 -4.06 11.12 -3.31
C ILE A 62 -4.17 12.19 -4.40
N ILE A 63 -3.13 12.37 -5.21
CA ILE A 63 -3.11 13.38 -6.28
C ILE A 63 -4.28 13.18 -7.24
N LYS A 64 -4.58 11.92 -7.63
CA LYS A 64 -5.70 11.60 -8.51
C LYS A 64 -7.07 11.87 -7.86
N LYS A 65 -7.18 11.82 -6.54
CA LYS A 65 -8.42 12.16 -5.82
C LYS A 65 -8.60 13.67 -5.63
N GLU A 66 -7.53 14.44 -5.71
CA GLU A 66 -7.54 15.90 -5.52
C GLU A 66 -7.84 16.68 -6.82
N GLN A 67 -7.74 16.04 -7.98
CA GLN A 67 -8.17 16.56 -9.29
C GLN A 67 -9.58 16.11 -9.68
#